data_AF-A0A537S5K8-F1
#
_entry.id   AF-A0A537S5K8-F1
#
_cell.length_a   1.000
_cell.length_b   1.000
_cell.length_c   1.000
_cell.angle_alpha   90.00
_cell.angle_beta   90.00
_cell.angle_gamma   90.00
#
_symmetry.space_group_name_H-M   'P 1'
#
loop_
_entity.id
_entity.type
_entity.pdbx_description
1 polymer ?
#
loop_
_entity_poly.entity_id
_entity_poly.type
_entity_poly.pdbx_seq_one_letter_code
_entity_poly.pdbx_strand_id
1 'polypeptide(L)'
;MFLRYPADVLQPERTSEAGDGQVFVSRDGNARLLVGALPNSDRQSPAAYQEQIARESYPDYHVTYRRVSGSWFALSGEGNGKTFYEKVIFSCNGRLINSFAMIYPTAQSGLFDRVVEGIEKSFRAGTATCPDVGVAPIP
;
A
#
# COMPACT_ATOMS: atom_id res chain seq x y z
N MET A 1 11.82 -1.14 4.05
CA MET A 1 10.53 -0.55 4.47
C MET A 1 10.32 -0.85 5.94
N PHE A 2 9.66 0.02 6.70
CA PHE A 2 9.31 -0.23 8.11
C PHE A 2 7.82 0.02 8.33
N LEU A 3 7.14 -0.92 9.00
CA LEU A 3 5.72 -0.88 9.33
C LEU A 3 5.47 -1.71 10.60
N ARG A 4 4.62 -1.20 11.50
CA ARG A 4 4.11 -1.93 12.65
C ARG A 4 2.64 -2.25 12.43
N TYR A 5 2.22 -3.46 12.80
CA TYR A 5 0.83 -3.89 12.74
C TYR A 5 0.42 -4.55 14.07
N PRO A 6 -0.87 -4.49 14.45
CA PRO A 6 -1.38 -5.12 15.66
C PRO A 6 -1.47 -6.64 15.49
N ALA A 7 -0.53 -7.38 16.08
CA ALA A 7 -0.42 -8.85 15.95
C ALA A 7 -1.58 -9.62 16.60
N ASP A 8 -2.34 -8.97 17.47
CA ASP A 8 -3.60 -9.47 18.03
C ASP A 8 -4.77 -9.38 17.04
N VAL A 9 -4.67 -8.55 16.01
CA VAL A 9 -5.71 -8.39 14.98
C VAL A 9 -5.30 -9.09 13.68
N LEU A 10 -4.06 -8.90 13.25
CA LEU A 10 -3.53 -9.35 11.96
C LEU A 10 -2.40 -10.37 12.15
N GLN A 11 -2.38 -11.41 11.33
CA GLN A 11 -1.34 -12.43 11.32
C GLN A 11 -0.79 -12.62 9.91
N PRO A 12 0.52 -12.95 9.75
CA PRO A 12 1.09 -13.27 8.45
C PRO A 12 0.33 -14.45 7.82
N GLU A 13 -0.03 -14.31 6.54
CA GLU A 13 -0.72 -15.36 5.78
C GLU A 13 0.20 -15.94 4.71
N ARG A 14 0.68 -15.09 3.79
CA ARG A 14 1.50 -15.50 2.64
C ARG A 14 2.32 -14.33 2.09
N THR A 15 3.34 -14.62 1.28
CA THR A 15 3.97 -13.62 0.41
C THR A 15 2.97 -13.12 -0.65
N SER A 16 3.10 -11.87 -1.12
CA SER A 16 2.31 -11.36 -2.23
C SER A 16 2.50 -12.21 -3.49
N GLU A 17 1.52 -12.23 -4.38
CA GLU A 17 1.58 -13.01 -5.63
C GLU A 17 2.71 -12.55 -6.54
N ALA A 18 3.03 -11.26 -6.52
CA ALA A 18 4.16 -10.68 -7.23
C ALA A 18 5.52 -10.93 -6.53
N GLY A 19 5.52 -11.53 -5.33
CA GLY A 19 6.75 -11.83 -4.58
C GLY A 19 7.42 -10.62 -3.92
N ASP A 20 6.81 -9.45 -4.03
CA ASP A 20 7.34 -8.14 -3.64
C ASP A 20 6.76 -7.59 -2.32
N GLY A 21 6.02 -8.44 -1.60
CA GLY A 21 5.32 -8.04 -0.39
C GLY A 21 4.87 -9.20 0.49
N GLN A 22 4.22 -8.84 1.59
CA GLN A 22 3.67 -9.74 2.60
C GLN A 22 2.18 -9.44 2.77
N VAL A 23 1.37 -10.49 2.73
CA VAL A 23 -0.05 -10.47 3.06
C VAL A 23 -0.23 -10.90 4.51
N PHE A 24 -1.04 -10.13 5.23
CA PHE A 24 -1.55 -10.43 6.55
C PHE A 24 -3.07 -10.52 6.50
N VAL A 25 -3.65 -11.31 7.38
CA VAL A 25 -5.09 -11.55 7.45
C VAL A 25 -5.60 -11.41 8.87
N SER A 26 -6.84 -10.92 9.04
CA SER A 26 -7.51 -10.93 10.34
C SER A 26 -7.85 -12.35 10.78
N ARG A 27 -8.00 -12.55 12.09
CA ARG A 27 -8.37 -13.88 12.66
C ARG A 27 -9.62 -14.49 12.05
N ASP A 28 -10.60 -13.67 11.69
CA ASP A 28 -11.86 -14.08 11.07
C ASP A 28 -11.78 -14.19 9.53
N GLY A 29 -10.63 -13.91 8.92
CA GLY A 29 -10.41 -13.99 7.49
C GLY A 29 -10.95 -12.81 6.67
N ASN A 30 -11.66 -11.87 7.30
CA ASN A 30 -12.47 -10.88 6.60
C ASN A 30 -11.75 -9.58 6.23
N ALA A 31 -10.58 -9.33 6.81
CA ALA A 31 -9.72 -8.21 6.49
C ALA A 31 -8.33 -8.69 6.08
N ARG A 32 -7.74 -7.99 5.12
CA ARG A 32 -6.41 -8.28 4.57
C ARG A 32 -5.59 -7.01 4.52
N LEU A 33 -4.34 -7.12 4.92
CA LEU A 33 -3.31 -6.09 4.78
C LEU A 33 -2.24 -6.63 3.83
N LEU A 34 -1.99 -5.92 2.74
CA LEU A 34 -0.85 -6.13 1.86
C LEU A 34 0.18 -5.05 2.14
N VAL A 35 1.44 -5.43 2.32
CA VAL A 35 2.56 -4.50 2.49
C VAL A 35 3.65 -4.91 1.52
N GLY A 36 4.15 -3.99 0.70
CA GLY A 36 5.11 -4.33 -0.35
C GLY A 36 5.95 -3.15 -0.83
N ALA A 37 6.94 -3.47 -1.64
CA ALA A 37 7.73 -2.47 -2.36
C ALA A 37 8.13 -2.97 -3.74
N LEU A 38 7.96 -2.13 -4.75
CA LEU A 38 8.26 -2.45 -6.15
C LEU A 38 9.02 -1.32 -6.86
N PRO A 39 9.83 -1.63 -7.90
CA PRO A 39 10.45 -0.62 -8.74
C PRO A 39 9.43 0.22 -9.49
N ASN A 40 9.66 1.53 -9.58
CA ASN A 40 8.88 2.44 -10.44
C ASN A 40 9.46 2.46 -11.87
N SER A 41 9.42 1.32 -12.56
CA SER A 41 10.02 1.15 -13.90
C SER A 41 9.41 2.11 -14.92
N ASP A 42 8.12 2.41 -14.79
CA ASP A 42 7.37 3.29 -15.68
C ASP A 42 7.52 4.78 -15.35
N ARG A 43 8.33 5.11 -14.33
CA ARG A 43 8.62 6.48 -13.88
C ARG A 43 7.35 7.31 -13.60
N GLN A 44 6.36 6.68 -13.01
CA GLN A 44 5.09 7.32 -12.71
C GLN A 44 5.25 8.40 -11.65
N SER A 45 4.44 9.45 -11.78
CA SER A 45 4.25 10.43 -10.70
C SER A 45 3.27 9.88 -9.65
N PRO A 46 3.29 10.37 -8.40
CA PRO A 46 2.33 9.97 -7.38
C PRO A 46 0.86 10.17 -7.80
N ALA A 47 0.55 11.24 -8.53
CA ALA A 47 -0.81 11.49 -9.02
C ALA A 47 -1.23 10.49 -10.11
N ALA A 48 -0.37 10.26 -11.11
CA ALA A 48 -0.66 9.30 -12.18
C ALA A 48 -0.81 7.88 -11.64
N TYR A 49 0.03 7.48 -10.67
CA TYR A 49 -0.07 6.16 -10.05
C TYR A 49 -1.32 6.02 -9.18
N GLN A 50 -1.71 7.06 -8.42
CA GLN A 50 -2.98 7.05 -7.68
C GLN A 50 -4.19 6.86 -8.61
N GLU A 51 -4.21 7.55 -9.75
CA GLU A 51 -5.28 7.41 -10.76
C GLU A 51 -5.29 6.01 -11.39
N GLN A 52 -4.11 5.46 -11.68
CA GLN A 52 -3.99 4.09 -12.17
C GLN A 52 -4.54 3.08 -11.17
N ILE A 53 -4.11 3.14 -9.91
CA ILE A 53 -4.58 2.24 -8.84
C ILE A 53 -6.11 2.33 -8.70
N ALA A 54 -6.66 3.55 -8.67
CA ALA A 54 -8.10 3.73 -8.55
C ALA A 54 -8.88 3.06 -9.70
N ARG A 55 -8.32 3.06 -10.92
CA ARG A 55 -8.95 2.49 -12.12
C ARG A 55 -8.75 0.97 -12.22
N GLU A 56 -7.54 0.49 -11.92
CA GLU A 56 -7.13 -0.89 -12.22
C GLU A 56 -7.28 -1.82 -11.03
N SER A 57 -6.89 -1.38 -9.83
CA SER A 57 -6.95 -2.19 -8.61
C SER A 57 -8.32 -2.13 -7.93
N TYR A 58 -9.04 -1.03 -8.11
CA TYR A 58 -10.32 -0.76 -7.44
C TYR A 58 -11.47 -0.37 -8.39
N PRO A 59 -11.66 -1.04 -9.55
CA PRO A 59 -12.65 -0.65 -10.56
C PRO A 59 -14.10 -0.64 -10.04
N ASP A 60 -14.41 -1.52 -9.07
CA ASP A 60 -15.75 -1.69 -8.51
C ASP A 60 -15.96 -0.91 -7.19
N TYR A 61 -15.01 -0.07 -6.79
CA TYR A 61 -15.12 0.73 -5.57
C TYR A 61 -15.44 2.19 -5.90
N HIS A 62 -16.35 2.77 -5.12
CA HIS A 62 -16.55 4.21 -5.12
C HIS A 62 -15.46 4.87 -4.27
N VAL A 63 -14.52 5.56 -4.93
CA VAL A 63 -13.45 6.28 -4.24
C VAL A 63 -13.99 7.53 -3.55
N THR A 64 -13.93 7.54 -2.23
CA THR A 64 -14.44 8.63 -1.37
C THR A 64 -13.32 9.55 -0.85
N TYR A 65 -12.05 9.12 -0.92
CA TYR A 65 -10.92 9.90 -0.46
C TYR A 65 -9.72 9.79 -1.40
N ARG A 66 -9.15 10.95 -1.74
CA ARG A 66 -7.90 11.08 -2.51
C ARG A 66 -7.04 12.15 -1.87
N ARG A 67 -5.77 11.85 -1.63
CA ARG A 67 -4.78 12.84 -1.24
C ARG A 67 -3.44 12.55 -1.90
N VAL A 68 -2.90 13.53 -2.61
CA VAL A 68 -1.53 13.51 -3.14
C VAL A 68 -0.73 14.63 -2.50
N SER A 69 0.50 14.36 -2.07
CA SER A 69 1.40 15.37 -1.52
C SER A 69 2.85 14.95 -1.65
N GLY A 70 3.66 15.79 -2.31
CA GLY A 70 5.09 15.52 -2.50
C GLY A 70 5.32 14.16 -3.16
N SER A 71 6.04 13.28 -2.45
CA SER A 71 6.37 11.93 -2.92
C SER A 71 5.45 10.84 -2.38
N TRP A 72 4.22 11.17 -1.95
CA TRP A 72 3.29 10.17 -1.43
C TRP A 72 1.84 10.48 -1.81
N PHE A 73 1.00 9.45 -1.73
CA PHE A 73 -0.46 9.61 -1.77
C PHE A 73 -1.17 8.64 -0.85
N ALA A 74 -2.43 8.95 -0.56
CA ALA A 74 -3.39 8.07 0.09
C ALA A 74 -4.67 8.03 -0.73
N LEU A 75 -5.29 6.85 -0.81
CA LEU A 75 -6.49 6.56 -1.58
C LEU A 75 -7.41 5.68 -0.73
N SER A 76 -8.71 5.96 -0.70
CA SER A 76 -9.67 5.12 0.00
C SER A 76 -11.05 5.22 -0.65
N GLY A 77 -11.83 4.16 -0.48
CA GLY A 77 -13.17 4.04 -1.02
C GLY A 77 -13.88 2.81 -0.50
N GLU A 78 -15.14 2.67 -0.93
CA GLU A 78 -16.03 1.62 -0.49
C GLU A 78 -16.74 0.96 -1.67
N GLY A 79 -16.95 -0.35 -1.57
CA GLY A 79 -17.54 -1.17 -2.63
C GLY A 79 -17.77 -2.58 -2.13
N ASN A 80 -18.88 -3.20 -2.54
CA ASN A 80 -19.19 -4.60 -2.21
C ASN A 80 -19.17 -4.92 -0.68
N GLY A 81 -19.58 -3.96 0.16
CA GLY A 81 -19.58 -4.09 1.62
C GLY A 81 -18.18 -4.09 2.26
N LYS A 82 -17.15 -3.70 1.49
CA LYS A 82 -15.77 -3.55 1.93
C LYS A 82 -15.33 -2.09 1.79
N THR A 83 -14.41 -1.71 2.65
CA THR A 83 -13.66 -0.46 2.57
C THR A 83 -12.21 -0.81 2.27
N PHE A 84 -11.58 -0.06 1.36
CA PHE A 84 -10.14 -0.13 1.14
C PHE A 84 -9.46 1.17 1.57
N TYR A 85 -8.24 1.06 2.06
CA TYR A 85 -7.33 2.17 2.25
C TYR A 85 -5.95 1.77 1.73
N GLU A 86 -5.36 2.60 0.87
CA GLU A 86 -4.01 2.39 0.36
C GLU A 86 -3.17 3.66 0.53
N LYS A 87 -1.97 3.48 1.09
CA LYS A 87 -0.94 4.51 1.24
C LYS A 87 0.27 4.11 0.44
N VAL A 88 0.77 5.04 -0.36
CA VAL A 88 1.95 4.84 -1.20
C VAL A 88 2.99 5.93 -0.95
N ILE A 89 4.25 5.53 -0.79
CA ILE A 89 5.41 6.41 -0.66
C ILE A 89 6.41 6.08 -1.77
N PHE A 90 6.70 7.08 -2.59
CA PHE A 90 7.79 7.10 -3.55
C PHE A 90 9.08 7.50 -2.84
N SER A 91 10.07 6.62 -2.93
CA SER A 91 11.39 6.74 -2.32
C SER A 91 12.47 6.62 -3.39
N CYS A 92 13.75 6.78 -3.01
CA CYS A 92 14.87 6.68 -3.95
C CYS A 92 14.75 7.63 -5.16
N ASN A 93 14.35 8.88 -4.90
CA ASN A 93 14.05 9.89 -5.93
C ASN A 93 12.96 9.43 -6.92
N GLY A 94 11.95 8.73 -6.42
CA GLY A 94 10.84 8.22 -7.21
C GLY A 94 11.06 6.85 -7.85
N ARG A 95 12.25 6.24 -7.70
CA ARG A 95 12.58 4.94 -8.31
C ARG A 95 11.97 3.73 -7.60
N LEU A 96 11.59 3.87 -6.34
CA LEU A 96 11.03 2.77 -5.55
C LEU A 96 9.70 3.18 -4.91
N ILE A 97 8.65 2.41 -5.20
CA ILE A 97 7.31 2.55 -4.64
C ILE A 97 7.22 1.63 -3.43
N ASN A 98 6.81 2.16 -2.28
CA ASN A 98 6.49 1.39 -1.08
C ASN A 98 5.02 1.59 -0.81
N SER A 99 4.27 0.52 -0.56
CA SER A 99 2.84 0.62 -0.29
C SER A 99 2.40 -0.26 0.87
N PHE A 100 1.32 0.16 1.50
CA PHE A 100 0.44 -0.77 2.17
C PHE A 100 -1.00 -0.51 1.74
N ALA A 101 -1.75 -1.60 1.56
CA ALA A 101 -3.16 -1.58 1.26
C ALA A 101 -3.92 -2.45 2.27
N MET A 102 -4.99 -1.92 2.84
CA MET A 102 -5.86 -2.64 3.76
C MET A 102 -7.26 -2.70 3.17
N ILE A 103 -7.84 -3.90 3.10
CA ILE A 103 -9.24 -4.12 2.70
C ILE A 103 -9.95 -4.81 3.87
N TYR A 104 -11.09 -4.28 4.29
CA TYR A 104 -11.83 -4.76 5.46
C TYR A 104 -13.34 -4.59 5.30
N PRO A 105 -14.18 -5.30 6.09
CA PRO A 105 -15.63 -5.08 6.06
C PRO A 105 -15.98 -3.67 6.50
N THR A 106 -16.80 -2.97 5.71
CA THR A 106 -17.28 -1.62 6.06
C THR A 106 -18.05 -1.64 7.38
N ALA A 107 -18.76 -2.74 7.68
CA ALA A 107 -19.44 -2.96 8.95
C ALA A 107 -18.49 -2.99 10.18
N GLN A 108 -17.18 -3.14 9.97
CA GLN A 108 -16.15 -3.16 11.00
C GLN A 108 -15.20 -1.94 10.93
N SER A 109 -15.59 -0.86 10.24
CA SER A 109 -14.75 0.34 10.03
C SER A 109 -14.19 0.91 11.33
N GLY A 110 -14.99 1.04 12.40
CA GLY A 110 -14.51 1.57 13.68
C GLY A 110 -13.34 0.79 14.32
N LEU A 111 -13.18 -0.51 14.02
CA LEU A 111 -11.99 -1.27 14.42
C LEU A 111 -10.83 -1.01 13.45
N PHE A 112 -11.08 -1.20 12.15
CA PHE A 112 -10.01 -1.21 11.16
C PHE A 112 -9.49 0.17 10.79
N ASP A 113 -10.28 1.23 10.91
CA ASP A 113 -9.81 2.61 10.76
C ASP A 113 -8.73 2.92 11.81
N ARG A 114 -8.91 2.46 13.07
CA ARG A 114 -7.89 2.58 14.11
C ARG A 114 -6.64 1.75 13.81
N VAL A 115 -6.80 0.58 13.21
CA VAL A 115 -5.68 -0.25 12.76
C VAL A 115 -4.90 0.46 11.65
N VAL A 116 -5.59 1.00 10.64
CA VAL A 116 -5.01 1.78 9.55
C VAL A 116 -4.26 2.99 10.07
N GLU A 117 -4.84 3.76 10.99
CA GLU A 117 -4.17 4.90 11.63
C GLU A 117 -2.89 4.48 12.36
N GLY A 118 -2.92 3.37 13.09
CA GLY A 118 -1.76 2.83 13.81
C GLY A 118 -0.63 2.44 12.84
N ILE A 119 -0.99 1.77 11.74
CA ILE A 119 -0.08 1.40 10.67
C ILE A 119 0.53 2.65 10.04
N GLU A 120 -0.29 3.63 9.62
CA GLU A 120 0.14 4.84 8.94
C GLU A 120 1.14 5.65 9.78
N LYS A 121 0.90 5.77 11.09
CA LYS A 121 1.81 6.47 12.02
C LYS A 121 3.22 5.86 12.00
N SER A 122 3.33 4.55 11.80
CA SER A 122 4.61 3.82 11.76
C SER A 122 5.20 3.65 10.37
N PHE A 123 4.38 3.79 9.31
CA PHE A 123 4.78 3.43 7.95
C PHE A 123 5.84 4.38 7.40
N ARG A 124 7.01 3.84 7.06
CA ARG A 124 8.12 4.58 6.47
C ARG A 124 8.74 3.78 5.32
N ALA A 125 9.13 4.48 4.26
CA ALA A 125 9.99 3.90 3.24
C ALA A 125 11.28 3.37 3.88
N GLY A 126 11.82 2.27 3.34
CA GLY A 126 13.08 1.71 3.84
C GLY A 126 14.24 2.68 3.66
N THR A 127 15.14 2.75 4.64
CA THR A 127 16.41 3.48 4.55
C THR A 127 17.54 2.64 3.95
N ALA A 128 17.31 1.34 3.72
CA ALA A 128 18.28 0.46 3.08
C ALA A 128 18.58 0.99 1.67
N THR A 129 19.86 1.26 1.43
CA THR A 129 20.47 1.74 0.19
C THR A 129 19.62 1.43 -1.02
N CYS A 130 19.16 2.49 -1.70
CA CYS A 130 18.55 2.36 -3.01
C CYS A 130 19.45 1.48 -3.87
N PRO A 131 19.00 0.31 -4.34
CA PRO A 131 19.82 -0.46 -5.25
C PRO A 131 20.05 0.44 -6.46
N ASP A 132 21.30 0.84 -6.67
CA ASP A 132 21.71 1.39 -7.94
C ASP A 132 21.52 0.26 -8.94
N VAL A 133 20.35 0.23 -9.58
CA VAL A 133 20.15 -0.57 -10.78
C VAL A 133 21.06 0.07 -11.81
N GLY A 134 22.26 -0.51 -11.92
CA GLY A 134 23.40 0.05 -12.61
C GLY A 134 23.05 0.43 -14.05
N VAL A 135 23.31 1.68 -14.38
CA VAL A 135 23.52 2.08 -15.77
C VAL A 135 24.93 1.63 -16.11
N ALA A 136 25.07 0.47 -16.75
CA ALA A 136 26.32 0.10 -17.41
C ALA A 136 26.40 0.83 -18.76
N PRO A 137 27.53 1.47 -19.12
CA PRO A 137 27.72 2.00 -20.45
C PRO A 137 27.78 0.84 -21.47
N ILE A 138 27.18 1.08 -22.65
CA ILE A 138 27.27 0.20 -23.82
C ILE A 138 28.65 0.42 -24.47
N PRO A 139 29.37 -0.63 -24.94
CA PRO A 139 30.68 -0.48 -25.57
C PRO A 139 30.67 0.40 -26.82
#